data_AF-A0A246FR00-F1
#
_entry.id   AF-A0A246FR00-F1
#
_cell.length_a   1.000
_cell.length_b   1.000
_cell.length_c   1.000
_cell.angle_alpha   90.00
_cell.angle_beta   90.00
_cell.angle_gamma   90.00
#
_symmetry.space_group_name_H-M   'P 1'
#
loop_
_entity.id
_entity.type
_entity.pdbx_description
1 polymer ?
#
loop_
_entity_poly.entity_id
_entity_poly.type
_entity_poly.pdbx_seq_one_letter_code
_entity_poly.pdbx_strand_id
1 'polypeptide(L)'
;MKVRSQQANKVNVITLGCSKNIVDSEVLMGQLRANEFDVTHEAEQSDANIVIINTCGFIDNAKQESIDTILRYADEKVAGKLEKLYVTGCLSQRYKDDLEAEIPQVDAYFGTLELPQLLKTLEADYKHELVGERLLTTPSHYAYFKIAEGCNRPCSFCAIPLMRGKHMDRPIEDLVKEANRLASQGTKELILIAQDLTYYGLQHYGERKLADLLRHLSDVNGIDWIRMQYAYPSQFPLDALDVMNERSNICKYLDMPLQHISDNMLKTMRRGISKRRTIELVDTIRQRVPDIALRTTLIAGHPGENQQDFEELYDFVEETRFDRLGIFNYSHEDNTHSFSLEDSVPAEVKQDRADQIMELQQGISMELNEAKIGQTYKVLFDRKESGYFVGRTEFDSPEVDNEVLVPATADTYVRLGDFAQVEITEASDFDLYGKLV
;
A
#
# COMPACT_ATOMS: atom_id res chain seq x y z
N MET A 1 10.24 -11.80 49.49
CA MET A 1 9.91 -12.01 48.06
C MET A 1 8.64 -11.22 47.77
N LYS A 2 8.74 -10.08 47.08
CA LYS A 2 7.55 -9.42 46.53
C LYS A 2 7.14 -10.24 45.32
N VAL A 3 5.96 -10.86 45.38
CA VAL A 3 5.30 -11.45 44.22
C VAL A 3 5.07 -10.28 43.27
N ARG A 4 5.87 -10.18 42.19
CA ARG A 4 5.51 -9.32 41.05
C ARG A 4 4.18 -9.90 40.57
N SER A 5 3.08 -9.20 40.81
CA SER A 5 1.84 -9.48 40.08
C SER A 5 2.21 -9.45 38.61
N GLN A 6 1.94 -10.52 37.87
CA GLN A 6 1.97 -10.47 36.41
C GLN A 6 0.99 -9.38 36.00
N GLN A 7 1.52 -8.20 35.72
CA GLN A 7 0.78 -7.15 35.05
C GLN A 7 0.36 -7.76 33.72
N ALA A 8 -0.93 -7.71 33.39
CA ALA A 8 -1.39 -8.17 32.08
C ALA A 8 -0.52 -7.49 31.03
N ASN A 9 0.11 -8.26 30.13
CA ASN A 9 0.98 -7.70 29.11
C ASN A 9 0.09 -6.99 28.07
N LYS A 10 -0.14 -5.70 28.32
CA LYS A 10 -0.97 -4.84 27.50
C LYS A 10 -0.09 -4.15 26.47
N VAL A 11 -0.34 -4.46 25.21
CA VAL A 11 0.47 -4.03 24.07
C VAL A 11 -0.32 -3.07 23.22
N ASN A 12 0.23 -1.89 22.98
CA ASN A 12 -0.25 -1.00 21.94
C ASN A 12 0.68 -1.07 20.74
N VAL A 13 0.15 -1.46 19.58
CA VAL A 13 0.90 -1.49 18.32
C VAL A 13 0.60 -0.21 17.55
N ILE A 14 1.64 0.51 17.15
CA ILE A 14 1.58 1.72 16.34
C ILE A 14 2.10 1.38 14.96
N THR A 15 1.31 1.63 13.91
CA THR A 15 1.69 1.27 12.55
C THR A 15 1.86 2.53 11.70
N LEU A 16 3.08 2.73 11.21
CA LEU A 16 3.39 3.85 10.31
C LEU A 16 3.67 3.33 8.91
N GLY A 17 3.56 4.21 7.91
CA GLY A 17 3.97 3.94 6.55
C GLY A 17 2.85 3.43 5.64
N CYS A 18 2.92 2.17 5.22
CA CYS A 18 2.14 1.68 4.09
C CYS A 18 1.30 0.44 4.40
N SER A 19 0.43 0.06 3.48
CA SER A 19 -0.42 -1.14 3.56
C SER A 19 0.33 -2.43 3.87
N LYS A 20 1.61 -2.55 3.49
CA LYS A 20 2.43 -3.72 3.85
C LYS A 20 2.75 -3.74 5.35
N ASN A 21 3.05 -2.58 5.94
CA ASN A 21 3.26 -2.45 7.38
C ASN A 21 1.97 -2.74 8.16
N ILE A 22 0.80 -2.35 7.62
CA ILE A 22 -0.50 -2.74 8.20
C ILE A 22 -0.60 -4.27 8.29
N VAL A 23 -0.40 -4.98 7.19
CA VAL A 23 -0.43 -6.46 7.20
C VAL A 23 0.58 -7.04 8.20
N ASP A 24 1.80 -6.49 8.26
CA ASP A 24 2.84 -6.95 9.19
C ASP A 24 2.40 -6.78 10.66
N SER A 25 1.77 -5.64 10.98
CA SER A 25 1.22 -5.36 12.31
C SER A 25 0.03 -6.25 12.66
N GLU A 26 -0.90 -6.49 11.72
CA GLU A 26 -2.06 -7.36 11.94
C GLU A 26 -1.65 -8.81 12.25
N VAL A 27 -0.60 -9.31 11.60
CA VAL A 27 0.00 -10.63 11.88
C VAL A 27 0.63 -10.64 13.28
N LEU A 28 1.45 -9.63 13.60
CA LEU A 28 2.06 -9.48 14.93
C LEU A 28 0.99 -9.48 16.04
N MET A 29 -0.07 -8.68 15.86
CA MET A 29 -1.16 -8.59 16.82
C MET A 29 -1.93 -9.90 16.97
N GLY A 30 -2.17 -10.62 15.87
CA GLY A 30 -2.77 -11.95 15.90
C GLY A 30 -1.95 -12.96 16.72
N GLN A 31 -0.62 -12.98 16.49
CA GLN A 31 0.31 -13.83 17.25
C GLN A 31 0.33 -13.46 18.74
N LEU A 32 0.36 -12.17 19.07
CA LEU A 32 0.36 -11.70 20.45
C LEU A 32 -0.94 -12.06 21.18
N ARG A 33 -2.12 -11.83 20.56
CA ARG A 33 -3.40 -12.22 21.17
C ARG A 33 -3.49 -13.71 21.43
N ALA A 34 -2.97 -14.53 20.52
CA ALA A 34 -2.94 -15.97 20.73
C ALA A 34 -2.00 -16.40 21.86
N ASN A 35 -1.05 -15.56 22.25
CA ASN A 35 -0.21 -15.72 23.43
C ASN A 35 -0.77 -14.99 24.68
N GLU A 36 -2.08 -14.73 24.70
CA GLU A 36 -2.81 -14.13 25.83
C GLU A 36 -2.40 -12.69 26.18
N PHE A 37 -1.78 -11.97 25.24
CA PHE A 37 -1.56 -10.53 25.36
C PHE A 37 -2.87 -9.77 25.10
N ASP A 38 -3.07 -8.67 25.84
CA ASP A 38 -4.14 -7.72 25.57
C ASP A 38 -3.63 -6.68 24.58
N VAL A 39 -4.09 -6.75 23.33
CA VAL A 39 -3.50 -6.02 22.20
C VAL A 39 -4.49 -5.00 21.62
N THR A 40 -4.05 -3.74 21.59
CA THR A 40 -4.71 -2.62 20.92
C THR A 40 -3.86 -2.12 19.74
N HIS A 41 -4.52 -1.49 18.77
CA HIS A 41 -3.87 -0.82 17.65
C HIS A 41 -4.16 0.68 17.77
N GLU A 42 -3.09 1.49 17.78
CA GLU A 42 -3.15 2.96 17.74
C GLU A 42 -4.11 3.60 18.76
N ALA A 43 -4.20 3.02 19.95
CA ALA A 43 -5.08 3.55 20.99
C ALA A 43 -4.53 4.91 21.52
N GLU A 44 -5.30 5.99 21.30
CA GLU A 44 -4.97 7.35 21.78
C GLU A 44 -4.90 7.43 23.31
N GLN A 45 -5.76 6.67 23.99
CA GLN A 45 -5.78 6.52 25.45
C GLN A 45 -5.61 5.05 25.78
N SER A 46 -4.37 4.63 26.01
CA SER A 46 -4.03 3.25 26.32
C SER A 46 -3.44 3.16 27.73
N ASP A 47 -3.81 2.14 28.48
CA ASP A 47 -3.12 1.72 29.69
C ASP A 47 -2.08 0.61 29.42
N ALA A 48 -1.64 0.51 28.15
CA ALA A 48 -0.58 -0.38 27.73
C ALA A 48 0.73 -0.11 28.47
N ASN A 49 1.36 -1.18 28.95
CA ASN A 49 2.69 -1.14 29.53
C ASN A 49 3.78 -1.42 28.47
N ILE A 50 3.40 -1.91 27.29
CA ILE A 50 4.30 -2.22 26.18
C ILE A 50 3.82 -1.47 24.92
N VAL A 51 4.75 -0.79 24.24
CA VAL A 51 4.50 -0.20 22.92
C VAL A 51 5.40 -0.86 21.89
N ILE A 52 4.83 -1.21 20.73
CA ILE A 52 5.57 -1.70 19.57
C ILE A 52 5.29 -0.76 18.40
N ILE A 53 6.33 -0.15 17.84
CA ILE A 53 6.20 0.78 16.71
C ILE A 53 6.69 0.08 15.45
N ASN A 54 5.80 -0.13 14.48
CA ASN A 54 6.14 -0.62 13.14
C ASN A 54 6.39 0.56 12.20
N THR A 55 7.66 0.78 11.86
CA THR A 55 8.16 2.03 11.26
C THR A 55 8.26 1.98 9.74
N CYS A 56 8.17 3.16 9.12
CA CYS A 56 8.47 3.35 7.70
C CYS A 56 9.91 3.88 7.52
N GLY A 57 10.65 3.29 6.59
CA GLY A 57 12.03 3.69 6.28
C GLY A 57 12.19 4.28 4.88
N PHE A 58 11.08 4.63 4.22
CA PHE A 58 11.03 4.95 2.80
C PHE A 58 10.56 6.41 2.61
N ILE A 59 11.41 7.25 2.01
CA ILE A 59 11.23 8.72 1.82
C ILE A 59 11.45 9.50 3.13
N ASP A 60 12.08 10.67 3.03
CA ASP A 60 12.51 11.50 4.17
C ASP A 60 11.38 11.84 5.16
N ASN A 61 10.22 12.26 4.66
CA ASN A 61 9.09 12.63 5.53
C ASN A 61 8.61 11.45 6.39
N ALA A 62 8.53 10.25 5.82
CA ALA A 62 8.07 9.06 6.57
C ALA A 62 9.14 8.53 7.55
N LYS A 63 10.44 8.73 7.22
CA LYS A 63 11.54 8.47 8.15
C LYS A 63 11.45 9.42 9.35
N GLN A 64 11.22 10.72 9.10
CA GLN A 64 11.08 11.73 10.14
C GLN A 64 9.89 11.43 11.06
N GLU A 65 8.71 11.14 10.49
CA GLU A 65 7.52 10.75 11.26
C GLU A 65 7.79 9.53 12.16
N SER A 66 8.51 8.54 11.62
CA SER A 66 8.90 7.34 12.37
C SER A 66 9.84 7.68 13.53
N ILE A 67 10.85 8.53 13.31
CA ILE A 67 11.80 8.96 14.36
C ILE A 67 11.07 9.76 15.44
N ASP A 68 10.23 10.73 15.06
CA ASP A 68 9.48 11.56 16.00
C ASP A 68 8.53 10.72 16.87
N THR A 69 7.92 9.70 16.28
CA THR A 69 7.07 8.76 17.01
C THR A 69 7.87 7.90 18.00
N ILE A 70 9.06 7.42 17.60
CA ILE A 70 9.95 6.69 18.51
C ILE A 70 10.37 7.57 19.69
N LEU A 71 10.78 8.82 19.42
CA LEU A 71 11.21 9.77 20.46
C LEU A 71 10.07 10.08 21.44
N ARG A 72 8.86 10.29 20.94
CA ARG A 72 7.68 10.52 21.78
C ARG A 72 7.46 9.38 22.78
N TYR A 73 7.51 8.13 22.33
CA TYR A 73 7.32 6.98 23.22
C TYR A 73 8.53 6.68 24.09
N ALA A 74 9.74 7.02 23.64
CA ALA A 74 10.95 6.98 24.46
C ALA A 74 10.81 7.93 25.67
N ASP A 75 10.30 9.14 25.45
CA ASP A 75 10.02 10.11 26.52
C ASP A 75 8.93 9.60 27.48
N GLU A 76 7.87 8.98 26.97
CA GLU A 76 6.84 8.35 27.81
C GLU A 76 7.40 7.23 28.69
N LYS A 77 8.33 6.42 28.15
CA LYS A 77 9.05 5.39 28.91
C LYS A 77 9.95 6.00 29.99
N VAL A 78 10.71 7.04 29.67
CA VAL A 78 11.54 7.76 30.66
C VAL A 78 10.68 8.39 31.76
N ALA A 79 9.49 8.87 31.42
CA ALA A 79 8.50 9.38 32.38
C ALA A 79 7.84 8.28 33.23
N GLY A 80 8.18 7.00 33.02
CA GLY A 80 7.65 5.87 33.78
C GLY A 80 6.22 5.47 33.40
N LYS A 81 5.72 5.94 32.24
CA LYS A 81 4.39 5.58 31.72
C LYS A 81 4.39 4.25 30.95
N LEU A 82 5.56 3.81 30.49
CA LEU A 82 5.75 2.57 29.73
C LEU A 82 6.84 1.72 30.38
N GLU A 83 6.64 0.41 30.41
CA GLU A 83 7.65 -0.54 30.87
C GLU A 83 8.58 -0.95 29.72
N LYS A 84 8.01 -1.17 28.52
CA LYS A 84 8.73 -1.62 27.35
C LYS A 84 8.39 -0.84 26.09
N LEU A 85 9.41 -0.58 25.29
CA LEU A 85 9.32 0.04 23.98
C LEU A 85 10.14 -0.78 22.99
N TYR A 86 9.47 -1.30 21.96
CA TYR A 86 10.10 -2.03 20.86
C TYR A 86 9.85 -1.34 19.54
N VAL A 87 10.82 -1.40 18.65
CA VAL A 87 10.72 -0.82 17.31
C VAL A 87 10.96 -1.91 16.29
N THR A 88 10.11 -1.97 15.27
CA THR A 88 10.22 -2.90 14.15
C THR A 88 9.97 -2.17 12.83
N GLY A 89 10.10 -2.87 11.70
CA GLY A 89 9.75 -2.36 10.38
C GLY A 89 10.94 -1.84 9.56
N CYS A 90 10.62 -1.08 8.52
CA CYS A 90 11.56 -0.71 7.45
C CYS A 90 12.69 0.21 7.93
N LEU A 91 12.39 1.21 8.79
CA LEU A 91 13.42 2.12 9.30
C LEU A 91 14.41 1.35 10.16
N SER A 92 13.89 0.56 11.10
CA SER A 92 14.66 -0.30 11.99
C SER A 92 15.55 -1.29 11.22
N GLN A 93 15.05 -1.88 10.13
CA GLN A 93 15.86 -2.79 9.30
C GLN A 93 17.08 -2.11 8.67
N ARG A 94 16.96 -0.84 8.28
CA ARG A 94 17.98 -0.12 7.50
C ARG A 94 18.97 0.64 8.38
N TYR A 95 18.50 1.19 9.50
CA TYR A 95 19.26 2.10 10.35
C TYR A 95 19.39 1.57 11.78
N LYS A 96 19.38 0.25 11.97
CA LYS A 96 19.37 -0.39 13.30
C LYS A 96 20.48 0.14 14.21
N ASP A 97 21.72 0.09 13.72
CA ASP A 97 22.90 0.44 14.52
C ASP A 97 22.89 1.93 14.92
N ASP A 98 22.49 2.81 14.01
CA ASP A 98 22.37 4.25 14.28
C ASP A 98 21.24 4.54 15.28
N LEU A 99 20.08 3.90 15.12
CA LEU A 99 18.95 4.07 16.03
C LEU A 99 19.26 3.54 17.44
N GLU A 100 19.96 2.41 17.56
CA GLU A 100 20.41 1.86 18.85
C GLU A 100 21.40 2.81 19.56
N ALA A 101 22.26 3.49 18.81
CA ALA A 101 23.20 4.45 19.35
C ALA A 101 22.52 5.77 19.79
N GLU A 102 21.61 6.29 18.97
CA GLU A 102 20.98 7.61 19.17
C GLU A 102 19.77 7.58 20.11
N ILE A 103 19.02 6.46 20.17
CA ILE A 103 17.81 6.33 21.02
C ILE A 103 17.91 5.08 21.93
N PRO A 104 18.87 5.05 22.87
CA PRO A 104 19.12 3.90 23.75
C PRO A 104 17.97 3.58 24.74
N GLN A 105 16.93 4.43 24.78
CA GLN A 105 15.73 4.22 25.60
C GLN A 105 14.85 3.09 25.06
N VAL A 106 14.94 2.75 23.77
CA VAL A 106 14.23 1.61 23.17
C VAL A 106 14.84 0.29 23.68
N ASP A 107 14.01 -0.69 24.06
CA ASP A 107 14.51 -1.96 24.61
C ASP A 107 15.13 -2.88 23.56
N ALA A 108 14.56 -2.91 22.35
CA ALA A 108 15.11 -3.66 21.22
C ALA A 108 14.55 -3.17 19.88
N TYR A 109 15.38 -3.30 18.85
CA TYR A 109 15.06 -3.03 17.45
C TYR A 109 15.00 -4.33 16.65
N PHE A 110 14.01 -4.42 15.76
CA PHE A 110 13.76 -5.58 14.92
C PHE A 110 13.65 -5.17 13.45
N GLY A 111 14.14 -6.02 12.55
CA GLY A 111 13.95 -5.90 11.12
C GLY A 111 12.56 -6.33 10.65
N THR A 112 12.27 -6.14 9.36
CA THR A 112 10.96 -6.47 8.76
C THR A 112 10.64 -7.97 8.76
N LEU A 113 11.67 -8.82 8.84
CA LEU A 113 11.54 -10.28 8.83
C LEU A 113 11.81 -10.93 10.20
N GLU A 114 11.96 -10.13 11.27
CA GLU A 114 12.37 -10.60 12.59
C GLU A 114 11.20 -10.84 13.56
N LEU A 115 9.97 -11.02 13.06
CA LEU A 115 8.78 -11.29 13.89
C LEU A 115 8.97 -12.43 14.91
N PRO A 116 9.54 -13.61 14.56
CA PRO A 116 9.77 -14.67 15.54
C PRO A 116 10.71 -14.25 16.68
N GLN A 117 11.71 -13.41 16.38
CA GLN A 117 12.66 -12.92 17.38
C GLN A 117 12.02 -11.85 18.28
N LEU A 118 11.14 -11.02 17.72
CA LEU A 118 10.33 -10.06 18.46
C LEU A 118 9.42 -10.79 19.45
N LEU A 119 8.64 -11.78 19.00
CA LEU A 119 7.77 -12.58 19.88
C LEU A 119 8.56 -13.27 20.99
N LYS A 120 9.70 -13.89 20.64
CA LYS A 120 10.59 -14.51 21.63
C LYS A 120 11.09 -13.53 22.69
N THR A 121 11.36 -12.27 22.30
CA THR A 121 11.78 -11.21 23.24
C THR A 121 10.66 -10.82 24.20
N LEU A 122 9.40 -10.99 23.79
CA LEU A 122 8.22 -10.82 24.63
C LEU A 122 7.84 -12.09 25.41
N GLU A 123 8.65 -13.16 25.35
CA GLU A 123 8.32 -14.48 25.92
C GLU A 123 7.03 -15.09 25.33
N ALA A 124 6.71 -14.74 24.07
CA ALA A 124 5.61 -15.30 23.29
C ALA A 124 6.11 -16.37 22.30
N ASP A 125 5.32 -17.42 22.11
CA ASP A 125 5.62 -18.49 21.14
C ASP A 125 5.13 -18.10 19.74
N TYR A 126 5.97 -18.35 18.73
CA TYR A 126 5.54 -18.22 17.34
C TYR A 126 4.67 -19.42 16.96
N LYS A 127 3.36 -19.18 16.81
CA LYS A 127 2.36 -20.21 16.52
C LYS A 127 2.25 -20.40 15.02
N HIS A 128 2.83 -21.50 14.53
CA HIS A 128 2.88 -21.84 13.11
C HIS A 128 1.50 -22.16 12.54
N GLU A 129 0.58 -22.63 13.37
CA GLU A 129 -0.81 -22.88 13.03
C GLU A 129 -1.58 -21.60 12.68
N LEU A 130 -1.12 -20.44 13.17
CA LEU A 130 -1.71 -19.13 12.89
C LEU A 130 -1.09 -18.45 11.66
N VAL A 131 -0.30 -19.18 10.85
CA VAL A 131 0.20 -18.64 9.59
C VAL A 131 -1.00 -18.29 8.68
N GLY A 132 -1.07 -17.03 8.28
CA GLY A 132 -2.20 -16.47 7.53
C GLY A 132 -3.42 -16.13 8.41
N GLU A 133 -3.30 -16.14 9.73
CA GLU A 133 -4.28 -15.53 10.64
C GLU A 133 -3.84 -14.11 11.01
N ARG A 134 -4.81 -13.19 11.04
CA ARG A 134 -4.58 -11.76 11.27
C ARG A 134 -5.70 -11.16 12.10
N LEU A 135 -5.36 -10.16 12.88
CA LEU A 135 -6.34 -9.28 13.49
C LEU A 135 -6.46 -8.03 12.62
N LEU A 136 -7.55 -7.92 11.85
CA LEU A 136 -7.74 -6.78 10.96
C LEU A 136 -7.80 -5.47 11.75
N THR A 137 -7.04 -4.48 11.29
CA THR A 137 -7.07 -3.10 11.81
C THR A 137 -7.78 -2.14 10.85
N THR A 138 -8.05 -2.58 9.62
CA THR A 138 -8.91 -1.89 8.66
C THR A 138 -10.39 -2.26 8.87
N PRO A 139 -11.34 -1.51 8.28
CA PRO A 139 -12.73 -1.94 8.20
C PRO A 139 -12.86 -3.38 7.66
N SER A 140 -13.68 -4.21 8.29
CA SER A 140 -13.68 -5.67 8.09
C SER A 140 -14.09 -6.13 6.69
N HIS A 141 -14.73 -5.26 5.91
CA HIS A 141 -15.23 -5.57 4.56
C HIS A 141 -14.16 -5.49 3.46
N TYR A 142 -12.97 -4.98 3.73
CA TYR A 142 -11.82 -5.13 2.85
C TYR A 142 -10.57 -5.55 3.63
N ALA A 143 -9.62 -6.17 2.93
CA ALA A 143 -8.34 -6.51 3.50
C ALA A 143 -7.21 -6.27 2.50
N TYR A 144 -6.16 -5.59 2.96
CA TYR A 144 -4.87 -5.62 2.29
C TYR A 144 -4.35 -7.07 2.32
N PHE A 145 -4.03 -7.60 1.16
CA PHE A 145 -3.78 -9.02 0.96
C PHE A 145 -2.39 -9.23 0.36
N LYS A 146 -1.40 -9.40 1.26
CA LYS A 146 0.01 -9.48 0.88
C LYS A 146 0.33 -10.84 0.27
N ILE A 147 0.60 -10.90 -1.03
CA ILE A 147 0.85 -12.15 -1.76
C ILE A 147 2.33 -12.54 -1.87
N ALA A 148 3.21 -11.56 -1.69
CA ALA A 148 4.66 -11.73 -1.74
C ALA A 148 5.36 -10.65 -0.89
N GLU A 149 6.63 -10.87 -0.57
CA GLU A 149 7.49 -9.96 0.18
C GLU A 149 8.80 -9.72 -0.57
N GLY A 150 9.39 -8.53 -0.39
CA GLY A 150 10.66 -8.16 -1.01
C GLY A 150 10.57 -7.94 -2.52
N CYS A 151 11.68 -7.54 -3.15
CA CYS A 151 11.71 -7.25 -4.58
C CYS A 151 13.10 -7.50 -5.18
N ASN A 152 13.13 -8.05 -6.39
CA ASN A 152 14.36 -8.31 -7.15
C ASN A 152 14.60 -7.31 -8.29
N ARG A 153 13.76 -6.28 -8.43
CA ARG A 153 13.93 -5.25 -9.46
C ARG A 153 15.13 -4.35 -9.14
N PRO A 154 15.96 -3.98 -10.12
CA PRO A 154 17.19 -3.22 -9.89
C PRO A 154 16.96 -1.69 -9.91
N CYS A 155 15.75 -1.21 -9.59
CA CYS A 155 15.40 0.21 -9.69
C CYS A 155 16.39 1.06 -8.91
N SER A 156 17.01 2.03 -9.60
CA SER A 156 18.21 2.68 -9.06
C SER A 156 17.94 3.52 -7.81
N PHE A 157 16.75 4.09 -7.70
CA PHE A 157 16.28 4.95 -6.61
C PHE A 157 15.67 4.17 -5.44
N CYS A 158 15.46 2.86 -5.57
CA CYS A 158 14.65 2.10 -4.63
C CYS A 158 15.49 1.40 -3.57
N ALA A 159 15.25 1.69 -2.29
CA ALA A 159 15.91 1.04 -1.16
C ALA A 159 15.17 -0.21 -0.63
N ILE A 160 14.05 -0.61 -1.25
CA ILE A 160 13.25 -1.76 -0.80
C ILE A 160 14.05 -3.06 -0.66
N PRO A 161 14.97 -3.45 -1.57
CA PRO A 161 15.76 -4.67 -1.39
C PRO A 161 16.62 -4.66 -0.13
N LEU A 162 17.00 -3.48 0.37
CA LEU A 162 17.75 -3.31 1.63
C LEU A 162 16.84 -3.46 2.85
N MET A 163 15.56 -3.08 2.74
CA MET A 163 14.60 -3.04 3.84
C MET A 163 13.72 -4.29 3.96
N ARG A 164 13.46 -4.99 2.85
CA ARG A 164 12.52 -6.12 2.79
C ARG A 164 13.09 -7.36 2.11
N GLY A 165 14.36 -7.30 1.70
CA GLY A 165 15.06 -8.43 1.12
C GLY A 165 14.62 -8.76 -0.31
N LYS A 166 14.98 -9.99 -0.73
CA LYS A 166 14.67 -10.51 -2.07
C LYS A 166 13.21 -10.93 -2.17
N HIS A 167 12.72 -10.98 -3.41
CA HIS A 167 11.36 -11.44 -3.70
C HIS A 167 11.11 -12.86 -3.19
N MET A 168 10.04 -13.03 -2.42
CA MET A 168 9.58 -14.30 -1.85
C MET A 168 8.07 -14.40 -2.03
N ASP A 169 7.62 -15.42 -2.77
CA ASP A 169 6.20 -15.69 -3.00
C ASP A 169 5.58 -16.48 -1.85
N ARG A 170 4.29 -16.24 -1.60
CA ARG A 170 3.46 -17.13 -0.78
C ARG A 170 2.77 -18.20 -1.66
N PRO A 171 2.65 -19.46 -1.21
CA PRO A 171 1.92 -20.50 -1.95
C PRO A 171 0.45 -20.12 -2.20
N ILE A 172 -0.11 -20.53 -3.34
CA ILE A 172 -1.49 -20.20 -3.74
C ILE A 172 -2.45 -20.84 -2.75
N GLU A 173 -2.16 -22.05 -2.29
CA GLU A 173 -3.00 -22.80 -1.36
C GLU A 173 -3.15 -22.07 -0.02
N ASP A 174 -2.07 -21.43 0.45
CA ASP A 174 -2.10 -20.68 1.71
C ASP A 174 -2.81 -19.34 1.54
N LEU A 175 -2.67 -18.69 0.38
CA LEU A 175 -3.43 -17.49 0.04
C LEU A 175 -4.92 -17.79 -0.07
N VAL A 176 -5.31 -18.89 -0.74
CA VAL A 176 -6.72 -19.30 -0.84
C VAL A 176 -7.30 -19.62 0.54
N LYS A 177 -6.56 -20.29 1.43
CA LYS A 177 -7.00 -20.53 2.81
C LYS A 177 -7.22 -19.22 3.58
N GLU A 178 -6.30 -18.26 3.47
CA GLU A 178 -6.44 -16.96 4.10
C GLU A 178 -7.65 -16.19 3.55
N ALA A 179 -7.82 -16.16 2.23
CA ALA A 179 -8.96 -15.53 1.58
C ALA A 179 -10.31 -16.12 2.05
N ASN A 180 -10.42 -17.45 2.19
CA ASN A 180 -11.61 -18.09 2.73
C ASN A 180 -11.90 -17.67 4.18
N ARG A 181 -10.86 -17.52 5.01
CA ARG A 181 -11.02 -17.06 6.40
C ARG A 181 -11.49 -15.61 6.45
N LEU A 182 -10.87 -14.72 5.68
CA LEU A 182 -11.26 -13.32 5.58
C LEU A 182 -12.72 -13.19 5.10
N ALA A 183 -13.09 -13.94 4.05
CA ALA A 183 -14.47 -13.99 3.56
C ALA A 183 -15.46 -14.44 4.66
N SER A 184 -15.11 -15.46 5.46
CA SER A 184 -15.94 -15.93 6.58
C SER A 184 -16.12 -14.90 7.69
N GLN A 185 -15.22 -13.91 7.78
CA GLN A 185 -15.27 -12.79 8.72
C GLN A 185 -15.97 -11.56 8.12
N GLY A 186 -16.46 -11.63 6.88
CA GLY A 186 -17.21 -10.58 6.21
C GLY A 186 -16.39 -9.69 5.28
N THR A 187 -15.13 -10.04 5.00
CA THR A 187 -14.33 -9.37 3.96
C THR A 187 -14.91 -9.65 2.58
N LYS A 188 -15.11 -8.60 1.79
CA LYS A 188 -15.67 -8.62 0.43
C LYS A 188 -14.67 -8.18 -0.62
N GLU A 189 -13.71 -7.31 -0.26
CA GLU A 189 -12.65 -6.84 -1.16
C GLU A 189 -11.27 -7.33 -0.70
N LEU A 190 -10.54 -8.00 -1.59
CA LEU A 190 -9.12 -8.31 -1.42
C LEU A 190 -8.28 -7.34 -2.24
N ILE A 191 -7.41 -6.59 -1.57
CA ILE A 191 -6.50 -5.66 -2.24
C ILE A 191 -5.13 -6.34 -2.30
N LEU A 192 -4.79 -6.93 -3.44
CA LEU A 192 -3.54 -7.65 -3.63
C LEU A 192 -2.38 -6.66 -3.58
N ILE A 193 -1.48 -6.88 -2.62
CA ILE A 193 -0.28 -6.06 -2.46
C ILE A 193 0.97 -6.93 -2.47
N ALA A 194 2.03 -6.36 -3.04
CA ALA A 194 3.41 -6.79 -2.95
C ALA A 194 4.30 -5.58 -3.23
N GLN A 195 5.62 -5.75 -3.22
CA GLN A 195 6.52 -4.76 -3.80
C GLN A 195 6.56 -4.84 -5.33
N ASP A 196 6.28 -6.03 -5.90
CA ASP A 196 6.03 -6.25 -7.33
C ASP A 196 5.10 -7.47 -7.52
N LEU A 197 3.82 -7.23 -7.87
CA LEU A 197 2.88 -8.32 -8.16
C LEU A 197 3.26 -9.15 -9.38
N THR A 198 3.94 -8.54 -10.36
CA THR A 198 4.20 -9.17 -11.67
C THR A 198 5.27 -10.26 -11.61
N TYR A 199 6.01 -10.29 -10.50
CA TYR A 199 6.95 -11.35 -10.19
C TYR A 199 6.29 -12.58 -9.56
N TYR A 200 5.00 -12.50 -9.19
CA TYR A 200 4.36 -13.54 -8.41
C TYR A 200 4.48 -14.92 -9.09
N GLY A 201 5.00 -15.85 -8.31
CA GLY A 201 5.16 -17.26 -8.63
C GLY A 201 6.54 -17.65 -9.15
N LEU A 202 7.36 -16.70 -9.62
CA LEU A 202 8.68 -17.02 -10.18
C LEU A 202 9.61 -17.68 -9.15
N GLN A 203 9.55 -17.27 -7.88
CA GLN A 203 10.44 -17.77 -6.85
C GLN A 203 9.98 -19.14 -6.31
N HIS A 204 8.67 -19.38 -6.24
CA HIS A 204 8.11 -20.62 -5.68
C HIS A 204 7.83 -21.71 -6.73
N TYR A 205 7.29 -21.33 -7.89
CA TYR A 205 6.87 -22.26 -8.96
C TYR A 205 7.81 -22.28 -10.17
N GLY A 206 8.76 -21.34 -10.26
CA GLY A 206 9.69 -21.23 -11.39
C GLY A 206 9.11 -20.58 -12.65
N GLU A 207 7.83 -20.19 -12.61
CA GLU A 207 7.13 -19.47 -13.67
C GLU A 207 6.13 -18.48 -13.06
N ARG A 208 5.63 -17.54 -13.87
CA ARG A 208 4.64 -16.57 -13.37
C ARG A 208 3.31 -17.23 -13.16
N LYS A 209 2.71 -16.95 -12.01
CA LYS A 209 1.44 -17.53 -11.55
C LYS A 209 0.41 -16.48 -11.14
N LEU A 210 0.59 -15.21 -11.53
CA LEU A 210 -0.35 -14.15 -11.16
C LEU A 210 -1.75 -14.42 -11.70
N ALA A 211 -1.87 -14.79 -12.98
CA ALA A 211 -3.15 -15.17 -13.58
C ALA A 211 -3.79 -16.39 -12.89
N ASP A 212 -3.00 -17.41 -12.57
CA ASP A 212 -3.46 -18.59 -11.83
C ASP A 212 -3.97 -18.21 -10.43
N LEU A 213 -3.21 -17.40 -9.68
CA LEU A 213 -3.62 -16.91 -8.37
C LEU A 213 -4.95 -16.13 -8.45
N LEU A 214 -5.08 -15.22 -9.43
CA LEU A 214 -6.30 -14.44 -9.63
C LEU A 214 -7.52 -15.35 -9.86
N ARG A 215 -7.39 -16.41 -10.66
CA ARG A 215 -8.47 -17.40 -10.85
C ARG A 215 -8.84 -18.10 -9.54
N HIS A 216 -7.85 -18.57 -8.78
CA HIS A 216 -8.11 -19.27 -7.52
C HIS A 216 -8.74 -18.36 -6.45
N LEU A 217 -8.30 -17.10 -6.36
CA LEU A 217 -8.89 -16.14 -5.43
C LEU A 217 -10.29 -15.71 -5.87
N SER A 218 -10.53 -15.57 -7.18
CA SER A 218 -11.85 -15.27 -7.75
C SER A 218 -12.90 -16.34 -7.44
N ASP A 219 -12.47 -17.60 -7.26
CA ASP A 219 -13.35 -18.72 -6.90
C ASP A 219 -13.69 -18.79 -5.39
N VAL A 220 -13.14 -17.89 -4.56
CA VAL A 220 -13.44 -17.85 -3.11
C VAL A 220 -14.81 -17.21 -2.88
N ASN A 221 -15.74 -17.99 -2.33
CA ASN A 221 -17.08 -17.52 -1.98
C ASN A 221 -17.02 -16.42 -0.92
N GLY A 222 -17.74 -15.31 -1.17
CA GLY A 222 -17.79 -14.15 -0.28
C GLY A 222 -16.86 -13.01 -0.68
N ILE A 223 -15.95 -13.23 -1.65
CA ILE A 223 -15.12 -12.17 -2.23
C ILE A 223 -15.80 -11.60 -3.48
N ASP A 224 -16.25 -10.34 -3.36
CA ASP A 224 -16.90 -9.57 -4.42
C ASP A 224 -15.90 -8.83 -5.31
N TRP A 225 -14.76 -8.38 -4.74
CA TRP A 225 -13.77 -7.56 -5.43
C TRP A 225 -12.34 -8.04 -5.14
N ILE A 226 -11.53 -8.13 -6.19
CA ILE A 226 -10.09 -8.38 -6.13
C ILE A 226 -9.39 -7.28 -6.91
N ARG A 227 -8.57 -6.49 -6.22
CA ARG A 227 -7.88 -5.32 -6.76
C ARG A 227 -6.38 -5.55 -6.82
N MET A 228 -5.74 -5.17 -7.92
CA MET A 228 -4.29 -5.31 -8.08
C MET A 228 -3.58 -3.98 -7.88
N GLN A 229 -2.60 -3.96 -6.97
CA GLN A 229 -1.71 -2.82 -6.75
C GLN A 229 -0.25 -3.16 -6.91
N TYR A 230 0.58 -2.19 -7.30
CA TYR A 230 2.03 -2.38 -7.45
C TYR A 230 2.42 -3.37 -8.55
N ALA A 231 1.79 -3.23 -9.72
CA ALA A 231 2.28 -3.88 -10.94
C ALA A 231 3.54 -3.20 -11.48
N TYR A 232 4.44 -3.98 -12.06
CA TYR A 232 5.66 -3.48 -12.69
C TYR A 232 5.56 -3.55 -14.23
N PRO A 233 5.87 -2.46 -14.96
CA PRO A 233 5.64 -2.40 -16.41
C PRO A 233 6.57 -3.32 -17.21
N SER A 234 7.84 -3.44 -16.83
CA SER A 234 8.75 -4.31 -17.59
C SER A 234 8.38 -5.77 -17.39
N GLN A 235 8.19 -6.46 -18.53
CA GLN A 235 7.72 -7.84 -18.57
C GLN A 235 6.39 -7.96 -17.79
N PHE A 236 5.38 -7.15 -18.06
CA PHE A 236 4.08 -7.35 -17.45
C PHE A 236 3.43 -8.68 -17.93
N PRO A 237 2.81 -9.50 -17.04
CA PRO A 237 2.12 -10.74 -17.40
C PRO A 237 0.76 -10.42 -18.06
N LEU A 238 0.72 -10.42 -19.39
CA LEU A 238 -0.49 -10.07 -20.16
C LEU A 238 -1.66 -11.04 -19.94
N ASP A 239 -1.40 -12.27 -19.53
CA ASP A 239 -2.40 -13.27 -19.19
C ASP A 239 -3.22 -12.88 -17.95
N ALA A 240 -2.70 -12.01 -17.07
CA ALA A 240 -3.50 -11.45 -15.98
C ALA A 240 -4.68 -10.61 -16.50
N LEU A 241 -4.52 -9.92 -17.64
CA LEU A 241 -5.59 -9.13 -18.27
C LEU A 241 -6.70 -10.02 -18.82
N ASP A 242 -6.34 -11.22 -19.30
CA ASP A 242 -7.31 -12.19 -19.78
C ASP A 242 -8.22 -12.62 -18.61
N VAL A 243 -7.64 -12.83 -17.42
CA VAL A 243 -8.41 -13.17 -16.21
C VAL A 243 -9.32 -12.03 -15.75
N MET A 244 -8.91 -10.77 -15.88
CA MET A 244 -9.76 -9.61 -15.57
C MET A 244 -11.05 -9.60 -16.40
N ASN A 245 -10.99 -10.07 -17.65
CA ASN A 245 -12.19 -10.19 -18.50
C ASN A 245 -12.96 -11.49 -18.25
N GLU A 246 -12.29 -12.56 -17.84
CA GLU A 246 -12.91 -13.85 -17.50
C GLU A 246 -13.77 -13.73 -16.22
N ARG A 247 -13.38 -12.86 -15.27
CA ARG A 247 -13.92 -12.84 -13.90
C ARG A 247 -14.48 -11.48 -13.52
N SER A 248 -15.79 -11.41 -13.27
CA SER A 248 -16.48 -10.16 -12.90
C SER A 248 -16.16 -9.61 -11.51
N ASN A 249 -15.53 -10.41 -10.64
CA ASN A 249 -15.10 -9.98 -9.30
C ASN A 249 -13.63 -9.56 -9.25
N ILE A 250 -12.94 -9.45 -10.40
CA ILE A 250 -11.65 -8.78 -10.48
C ILE A 250 -11.90 -7.36 -10.97
N CYS A 251 -11.56 -6.38 -10.15
CA CYS A 251 -11.81 -4.98 -10.45
C CYS A 251 -11.10 -4.58 -11.74
N LYS A 252 -11.76 -3.79 -12.60
CA LYS A 252 -11.14 -3.12 -13.74
C LYS A 252 -10.23 -1.96 -13.30
N TYR A 253 -9.24 -2.28 -12.47
CA TYR A 253 -8.29 -1.35 -11.87
C TYR A 253 -6.89 -1.94 -11.90
N LEU A 254 -5.92 -1.14 -12.31
CA LEU A 254 -4.50 -1.53 -12.26
C LEU A 254 -3.63 -0.34 -11.85
N ASP A 255 -3.01 -0.46 -10.68
CA ASP A 255 -1.93 0.43 -10.25
C ASP A 255 -0.58 -0.09 -10.76
N MET A 256 0.01 0.65 -11.70
CA MET A 256 1.27 0.34 -12.35
C MET A 256 2.19 1.56 -12.36
N PRO A 257 2.99 1.77 -11.29
CA PRO A 257 3.92 2.89 -11.21
C PRO A 257 4.95 2.89 -12.34
N LEU A 258 4.86 3.85 -13.26
CA LEU A 258 5.77 3.98 -14.41
C LEU A 258 7.07 4.70 -14.05
N GLN A 259 7.01 5.63 -13.09
CA GLN A 259 8.09 6.46 -12.54
C GLN A 259 8.56 7.57 -13.49
N HIS A 260 8.71 7.29 -14.78
CA HIS A 260 9.01 8.28 -15.81
C HIS A 260 8.66 7.69 -17.20
N ILE A 261 8.82 8.47 -18.28
CA ILE A 261 8.63 7.99 -19.66
C ILE A 261 9.84 8.16 -20.60
N SER A 262 10.63 9.24 -20.45
CA SER A 262 11.84 9.45 -21.28
C SER A 262 12.80 8.25 -21.19
N ASP A 263 13.35 7.82 -22.35
CA ASP A 263 14.32 6.74 -22.42
C ASP A 263 15.60 7.03 -21.61
N ASN A 264 16.01 8.30 -21.52
CA ASN A 264 17.15 8.72 -20.69
C ASN A 264 16.88 8.39 -19.22
N MET A 265 15.73 8.83 -18.70
CA MET A 265 15.34 8.58 -17.32
C MET A 265 15.03 7.11 -17.05
N LEU A 266 14.29 6.41 -17.91
CA LEU A 266 14.00 4.99 -17.76
C LEU A 266 15.27 4.13 -17.68
N LYS A 267 16.32 4.49 -18.43
CA LYS A 267 17.63 3.84 -18.38
C LYS A 267 18.35 4.12 -17.07
N THR A 268 18.44 5.39 -16.66
CA THR A 268 19.11 5.80 -15.41
C THR A 268 18.40 5.22 -14.18
N MET A 269 17.07 5.24 -14.18
CA MET A 269 16.19 4.61 -13.19
C MET A 269 16.26 3.06 -13.19
N ARG A 270 16.92 2.48 -14.20
CA ARG A 270 17.06 1.03 -14.43
C ARG A 270 15.71 0.30 -14.51
N ARG A 271 14.74 0.90 -15.19
CA ARG A 271 13.37 0.37 -15.30
C ARG A 271 13.27 -0.87 -16.19
N GLY A 272 14.23 -1.05 -17.11
CA GLY A 272 14.27 -2.21 -18.01
C GLY A 272 13.18 -2.18 -19.07
N ILE A 273 12.70 -0.99 -19.44
CA ILE A 273 11.70 -0.74 -20.48
C ILE A 273 12.02 0.60 -21.16
N SER A 274 11.55 0.80 -22.39
CA SER A 274 11.72 2.04 -23.16
C SER A 274 10.38 2.76 -23.31
N LYS A 275 10.39 4.06 -23.63
CA LYS A 275 9.22 4.90 -23.93
C LYS A 275 8.22 4.18 -24.83
N ARG A 276 8.69 3.73 -25.99
CA ARG A 276 7.87 2.99 -26.97
C ARG A 276 7.16 1.77 -26.37
N ARG A 277 7.88 0.94 -25.59
CA ARG A 277 7.30 -0.27 -25.00
C ARG A 277 6.34 0.04 -23.86
N THR A 278 6.59 1.12 -23.11
CA THR A 278 5.68 1.59 -22.07
C THR A 278 4.35 2.04 -22.68
N ILE A 279 4.39 2.85 -23.74
CA ILE A 279 3.18 3.28 -24.47
C ILE A 279 2.43 2.06 -25.04
N GLU A 280 3.15 1.16 -25.73
CA GLU A 280 2.55 -0.07 -26.26
C GLU A 280 1.89 -0.93 -25.18
N LEU A 281 2.48 -1.01 -23.99
CA LEU A 281 1.90 -1.75 -22.86
C LEU A 281 0.61 -1.09 -22.37
N VAL A 282 0.61 0.23 -22.15
CA VAL A 282 -0.57 0.98 -21.73
C VAL A 282 -1.71 0.84 -22.74
N ASP A 283 -1.40 0.99 -24.03
CA ASP A 283 -2.37 0.79 -25.11
C ASP A 283 -2.91 -0.63 -25.13
N THR A 284 -2.03 -1.63 -24.99
CA THR A 284 -2.44 -3.04 -24.93
C THR A 284 -3.36 -3.32 -23.76
N ILE A 285 -3.09 -2.73 -22.58
CA ILE A 285 -3.92 -2.89 -21.39
C ILE A 285 -5.32 -2.34 -21.65
N ARG A 286 -5.44 -1.11 -22.15
CA ARG A 286 -6.75 -0.48 -22.47
C ARG A 286 -7.50 -1.21 -23.58
N GLN A 287 -6.80 -1.73 -24.58
CA GLN A 287 -7.41 -2.51 -25.66
C GLN A 287 -7.94 -3.87 -25.17
N ARG A 288 -7.20 -4.54 -24.28
CA ARG A 288 -7.59 -5.85 -23.77
C ARG A 288 -8.65 -5.76 -22.68
N VAL A 289 -8.61 -4.76 -21.82
CA VAL A 289 -9.58 -4.55 -20.74
C VAL A 289 -10.23 -3.18 -20.95
N PRO A 290 -11.31 -3.10 -21.75
CA PRO A 290 -12.05 -1.86 -21.92
C PRO A 290 -12.54 -1.31 -20.58
N ASP A 291 -12.51 0.01 -20.44
CA ASP A 291 -12.91 0.76 -19.25
C ASP A 291 -12.01 0.55 -18.02
N ILE A 292 -10.81 -0.02 -18.18
CA ILE A 292 -9.87 -0.16 -17.06
C ILE A 292 -9.39 1.20 -16.56
N ALA A 293 -9.50 1.42 -15.25
CA ALA A 293 -8.87 2.55 -14.59
C ALA A 293 -7.38 2.25 -14.37
N LEU A 294 -6.52 3.09 -14.94
CA LEU A 294 -5.08 3.00 -14.76
C LEU A 294 -4.60 4.04 -13.74
N ARG A 295 -3.97 3.53 -12.68
CA ARG A 295 -3.24 4.34 -11.72
C ARG A 295 -1.75 4.26 -11.98
N THR A 296 -1.06 5.40 -11.93
CA THR A 296 0.40 5.43 -12.01
C THR A 296 1.01 6.34 -10.95
N THR A 297 2.32 6.23 -10.80
CA THR A 297 3.12 7.11 -9.97
C THR A 297 4.37 7.51 -10.74
N LEU A 298 4.70 8.79 -10.69
CA LEU A 298 5.84 9.42 -11.34
C LEU A 298 6.83 9.98 -10.30
N ILE A 299 8.07 10.23 -10.74
CA ILE A 299 9.10 10.89 -9.94
C ILE A 299 9.62 12.10 -10.71
N ALA A 300 9.57 13.27 -10.08
CA ALA A 300 10.14 14.51 -10.59
C ALA A 300 11.58 14.71 -10.08
N GLY A 301 12.48 15.10 -10.97
CA GLY A 301 13.82 15.54 -10.63
C GLY A 301 14.76 14.42 -10.21
N HIS A 302 14.66 13.25 -10.83
CA HIS A 302 15.68 12.21 -10.65
C HIS A 302 17.06 12.75 -11.10
N PRO A 303 18.19 12.30 -10.49
CA PRO A 303 19.52 12.68 -10.94
C PRO A 303 19.71 12.51 -12.45
N GLY A 304 20.09 13.60 -13.12
CA GLY A 304 20.25 13.68 -14.58
C GLY A 304 19.00 14.08 -15.38
N GLU A 305 17.85 14.32 -14.75
CA GLU A 305 16.62 14.77 -15.42
C GLU A 305 16.75 16.21 -15.95
N ASN A 306 16.75 16.35 -17.27
CA ASN A 306 16.84 17.65 -17.93
C ASN A 306 15.45 18.15 -18.38
N GLN A 307 15.42 19.34 -18.98
CA GLN A 307 14.19 19.98 -19.44
C GLN A 307 13.43 19.17 -20.49
N GLN A 308 14.14 18.57 -21.45
CA GLN A 308 13.53 17.73 -22.49
C GLN A 308 12.91 16.46 -21.89
N ASP A 309 13.55 15.85 -20.89
CA ASP A 309 13.00 14.68 -20.20
C ASP A 309 11.65 15.02 -19.53
N PHE A 310 11.57 16.20 -18.91
CA PHE A 310 10.35 16.68 -18.28
C PHE A 310 9.25 17.03 -19.29
N GLU A 311 9.58 17.71 -20.39
CA GLU A 311 8.63 18.00 -21.47
C GLU A 311 8.04 16.70 -22.05
N GLU A 312 8.87 15.69 -22.29
CA GLU A 312 8.39 14.37 -22.72
C GLU A 312 7.48 13.69 -21.69
N LEU A 313 7.71 13.92 -20.39
CA LEU A 313 6.85 13.41 -19.32
C LEU A 313 5.51 14.13 -19.29
N TYR A 314 5.52 15.44 -19.44
CA TYR A 314 4.32 16.27 -19.48
C TYR A 314 3.42 15.87 -20.65
N ASP A 315 3.97 15.84 -21.87
CA ASP A 315 3.24 15.44 -23.08
C ASP A 315 2.66 14.02 -22.93
N PHE A 316 3.43 13.10 -22.34
CA PHE A 316 2.96 11.73 -22.11
C PHE A 316 1.77 11.67 -21.16
N VAL A 317 1.75 12.47 -20.09
CA VAL A 317 0.61 12.52 -19.16
C VAL A 317 -0.61 13.13 -19.86
N GLU A 318 -0.41 14.20 -20.63
CA GLU A 318 -1.47 14.88 -21.39
C GLU A 318 -2.12 13.93 -22.42
N GLU A 319 -1.31 13.20 -23.19
CA GLU A 319 -1.79 12.28 -24.22
C GLU A 319 -2.38 11.00 -23.62
N THR A 320 -1.73 10.44 -22.59
CA THR A 320 -2.13 9.15 -22.03
C THR A 320 -3.34 9.28 -21.14
N ARG A 321 -3.55 10.40 -20.44
CA ARG A 321 -4.73 10.67 -19.61
C ARG A 321 -5.02 9.54 -18.61
N PHE A 322 -4.15 9.37 -17.62
CA PHE A 322 -4.35 8.38 -16.57
C PHE A 322 -5.56 8.72 -15.70
N ASP A 323 -6.28 7.70 -15.26
CA ASP A 323 -7.43 7.87 -14.35
C ASP A 323 -6.98 8.41 -12.99
N ARG A 324 -5.87 7.87 -12.47
CA ARG A 324 -5.26 8.30 -11.21
C ARG A 324 -3.76 8.44 -11.42
N LEU A 325 -3.18 9.54 -10.95
CA LEU A 325 -1.74 9.74 -11.02
C LEU A 325 -1.29 10.52 -9.80
N GLY A 326 -0.23 10.03 -9.18
CA GLY A 326 0.57 10.79 -8.22
C GLY A 326 1.96 11.05 -8.77
N ILE A 327 2.58 12.15 -8.36
CA ILE A 327 3.99 12.43 -8.64
C ILE A 327 4.67 12.83 -7.33
N PHE A 328 5.91 12.36 -7.14
CA PHE A 328 6.72 12.65 -5.97
C PHE A 328 8.05 13.27 -6.38
N ASN A 329 8.58 14.17 -5.56
CA ASN A 329 9.94 14.65 -5.73
C ASN A 329 10.92 13.50 -5.47
N TYR A 330 11.97 13.41 -6.28
CA TYR A 330 13.05 12.48 -6.03
C TYR A 330 13.73 12.77 -4.67
N SER A 331 13.77 11.76 -3.81
CA SER A 331 14.54 11.75 -2.55
C SER A 331 15.84 10.96 -2.74
N HIS A 332 16.97 11.59 -2.38
CA HIS A 332 18.32 11.07 -2.62
C HIS A 332 18.75 10.10 -1.52
N GLU A 333 18.15 8.92 -1.53
CA GLU A 333 18.29 7.92 -0.47
C GLU A 333 19.65 7.21 -0.44
N ASP A 334 20.33 7.24 0.71
CA ASP A 334 21.61 6.55 0.96
C ASP A 334 21.56 5.07 0.59
N ASN A 335 22.69 4.51 0.15
CA ASN A 335 22.83 3.09 -0.22
C ASN A 335 21.98 2.64 -1.43
N THR A 336 21.24 3.54 -2.08
CA THR A 336 20.63 3.29 -3.39
C THR A 336 21.67 3.44 -4.51
N HIS A 337 21.37 2.93 -5.70
CA HIS A 337 22.28 3.13 -6.84
C HIS A 337 22.30 4.59 -7.28
N SER A 338 21.14 5.26 -7.27
CA SER A 338 21.03 6.68 -7.62
C SER A 338 21.77 7.60 -6.65
N PHE A 339 22.05 7.16 -5.41
CA PHE A 339 22.91 7.89 -4.47
C PHE A 339 24.34 8.09 -4.97
N SER A 340 24.82 7.20 -5.86
CA SER A 340 26.14 7.35 -6.47
C SER A 340 26.19 8.39 -7.60
N LEU A 341 25.03 8.89 -8.02
CA LEU A 341 24.89 9.94 -9.02
C LEU A 341 24.84 11.30 -8.33
N GLU A 342 25.29 12.35 -9.01
CA GLU A 342 25.13 13.72 -8.50
C GLU A 342 23.67 14.16 -8.64
N ASP A 343 23.02 14.49 -7.52
CA ASP A 343 21.68 15.10 -7.53
C ASP A 343 21.77 16.59 -7.92
N SER A 344 21.87 16.82 -9.23
CA SER A 344 22.07 18.14 -9.81
C SER A 344 20.78 18.95 -9.98
N VAL A 345 19.61 18.39 -9.66
CA VAL A 345 18.31 19.05 -9.85
C VAL A 345 17.93 19.76 -8.53
N PRO A 346 17.80 21.10 -8.50
CA PRO A 346 17.40 21.81 -7.28
C PRO A 346 16.01 21.39 -6.79
N ALA A 347 15.81 21.37 -5.47
CA ALA A 347 14.53 20.98 -4.86
C ALA A 347 13.34 21.81 -5.36
N GLU A 348 13.54 23.12 -5.58
CA GLU A 348 12.54 24.03 -6.18
C GLU A 348 12.11 23.55 -7.57
N VAL A 349 13.07 23.16 -8.43
CA VAL A 349 12.77 22.63 -9.77
C VAL A 349 12.01 21.30 -9.71
N LYS A 350 12.33 20.43 -8.73
CA LYS A 350 11.58 19.16 -8.55
C LYS A 350 10.12 19.46 -8.19
N GLN A 351 9.92 20.40 -7.26
CA GLN A 351 8.59 20.81 -6.83
C GLN A 351 7.80 21.47 -7.96
N ASP A 352 8.40 22.42 -8.68
CA ASP A 352 7.76 23.10 -9.81
C ASP A 352 7.30 22.10 -10.90
N ARG A 353 8.10 21.05 -11.14
CA ARG A 353 7.76 19.97 -12.09
C ARG A 353 6.62 19.10 -11.57
N ALA A 354 6.66 18.74 -10.29
CA ALA A 354 5.60 17.97 -9.65
C ALA A 354 4.26 18.74 -9.68
N ASP A 355 4.29 20.03 -9.36
CA ASP A 355 3.11 20.91 -9.34
C ASP A 355 2.50 21.04 -10.74
N GLN A 356 3.31 21.24 -11.78
CA GLN A 356 2.84 21.29 -13.18
C GLN A 356 2.15 20.00 -13.63
N ILE A 357 2.70 18.84 -13.25
CA ILE A 357 2.09 17.54 -13.57
C ILE A 357 0.80 17.33 -12.78
N MET A 358 0.76 17.73 -11.50
CA MET A 358 -0.45 17.64 -10.69
C MET A 358 -1.56 18.57 -11.19
N GLU A 359 -1.25 19.79 -11.63
CA GLU A 359 -2.21 20.72 -12.23
C GLU A 359 -2.82 20.13 -13.52
N LEU A 360 -1.98 19.58 -14.41
CA LEU A 360 -2.43 18.87 -15.60
C LEU A 360 -3.33 17.68 -15.25
N GLN A 361 -2.89 16.84 -14.30
CA GLN A 361 -3.65 15.66 -13.88
C GLN A 361 -4.99 16.03 -13.21
N GLN A 362 -5.06 17.15 -12.48
CA GLN A 362 -6.29 17.61 -11.85
C GLN A 362 -7.36 17.90 -12.93
N GLY A 363 -6.98 18.56 -14.01
CA GLY A 363 -7.86 18.79 -15.16
C GLY A 363 -8.34 17.48 -15.82
N ILE A 364 -7.41 16.54 -16.05
CA ILE A 364 -7.74 15.22 -16.60
C ILE A 364 -8.71 14.47 -15.68
N SER A 365 -8.46 14.48 -14.36
CA SER A 365 -9.28 13.77 -13.37
C SER A 365 -10.68 14.34 -13.28
N MET A 366 -10.81 15.68 -13.31
CA MET A 366 -12.11 16.37 -13.38
C MET A 366 -12.90 15.94 -14.62
N GLU A 367 -12.30 16.01 -15.81
CA GLU A 367 -12.98 15.64 -17.07
C GLU A 367 -13.45 14.17 -17.05
N LEU A 368 -12.63 13.26 -16.52
CA LEU A 368 -12.98 11.84 -16.38
C LEU A 368 -14.08 11.61 -15.35
N ASN A 369 -14.12 12.39 -14.27
CA ASN A 369 -15.16 12.30 -13.25
C ASN A 369 -16.49 12.92 -13.72
N GLU A 370 -16.46 14.05 -14.42
CA GLU A 370 -17.65 14.68 -15.00
C GLU A 370 -18.37 13.75 -15.99
N ALA A 371 -17.60 12.96 -16.75
CA ALA A 371 -18.15 11.96 -17.66
C ALA A 371 -18.98 10.87 -16.93
N LYS A 372 -18.81 10.71 -15.61
CA LYS A 372 -19.56 9.74 -14.80
C LYS A 372 -20.92 10.25 -14.33
N ILE A 373 -21.20 11.56 -14.44
CA ILE A 373 -22.48 12.14 -14.03
C ILE A 373 -23.63 11.52 -14.84
N GLY A 374 -24.69 11.12 -14.13
CA GLY A 374 -25.86 10.43 -14.68
C GLY A 374 -25.68 8.91 -14.84
N GLN A 375 -24.49 8.38 -14.57
CA GLN A 375 -24.24 6.93 -14.58
C GLN A 375 -24.44 6.33 -13.18
N THR A 376 -24.74 5.03 -13.13
CA THR A 376 -24.93 4.29 -11.89
C THR A 376 -23.79 3.30 -11.66
N TYR A 377 -23.19 3.32 -10.47
CA TYR A 377 -22.08 2.44 -10.10
C TYR A 377 -22.41 1.60 -8.87
N LYS A 378 -21.85 0.39 -8.82
CA LYS A 378 -21.78 -0.43 -7.60
C LYS A 378 -20.73 0.18 -6.67
N VAL A 379 -21.16 0.62 -5.49
CA VAL A 379 -20.33 1.32 -4.51
C VAL A 379 -20.25 0.52 -3.22
N LEU A 380 -19.03 0.28 -2.71
CA LEU A 380 -18.76 -0.30 -1.40
C LEU A 380 -18.61 0.82 -0.38
N PHE A 381 -19.41 0.83 0.69
CA PHE A 381 -19.38 1.91 1.68
C PHE A 381 -18.44 1.58 2.85
N ASP A 382 -17.41 2.39 3.04
CA ASP A 382 -16.37 2.16 4.03
C ASP A 382 -16.70 2.79 5.39
N ARG A 383 -17.21 4.03 5.38
CA ARG A 383 -17.42 4.81 6.60
C ARG A 383 -18.58 5.79 6.49
N LYS A 384 -18.93 6.37 7.63
CA LYS A 384 -19.84 7.52 7.73
C LYS A 384 -19.11 8.65 8.43
N GLU A 385 -18.97 9.78 7.76
CA GLU A 385 -18.16 10.90 8.21
C GLU A 385 -18.76 12.22 7.71
N SER A 386 -18.70 13.27 8.53
CA SER A 386 -19.09 14.64 8.13
C SER A 386 -20.45 14.78 7.44
N GLY A 387 -21.43 13.93 7.78
CA GLY A 387 -22.78 13.95 7.19
C GLY A 387 -22.93 13.18 5.88
N TYR A 388 -21.92 12.42 5.45
CA TYR A 388 -21.94 11.57 4.27
C TYR A 388 -21.69 10.10 4.62
N PHE A 389 -22.29 9.21 3.83
CA PHE A 389 -21.78 7.86 3.64
C PHE A 389 -20.69 7.92 2.58
N VAL A 390 -19.51 7.44 2.93
CA VAL A 390 -18.33 7.45 2.06
C VAL A 390 -18.10 6.04 1.55
N GLY A 391 -18.03 5.89 0.24
CA GLY A 391 -17.75 4.62 -0.40
C GLY A 391 -16.85 4.75 -1.60
N ARG A 392 -16.63 3.65 -2.32
CA ARG A 392 -15.73 3.58 -3.48
C ARG A 392 -16.29 2.68 -4.56
N THR A 393 -15.88 2.94 -5.80
CA THR A 393 -16.18 2.07 -6.93
C THR A 393 -15.10 0.99 -7.13
N GLU A 394 -15.31 0.08 -8.08
CA GLU A 394 -14.26 -0.87 -8.47
C GLU A 394 -13.02 -0.18 -9.05
N PHE A 395 -13.09 1.11 -9.39
CA PHE A 395 -12.00 1.90 -9.95
C PHE A 395 -11.16 2.63 -8.89
N ASP A 396 -11.52 2.51 -7.61
CA ASP A 396 -10.92 3.31 -6.54
C ASP A 396 -10.45 2.46 -5.36
N SER A 397 -9.17 2.55 -5.04
CA SER A 397 -8.58 1.98 -3.83
C SER A 397 -8.90 2.83 -2.58
N PRO A 398 -9.02 2.23 -1.38
CA PRO A 398 -9.08 2.99 -0.14
C PRO A 398 -7.90 3.96 0.01
N GLU A 399 -8.14 5.10 0.65
CA GLU A 399 -7.16 6.11 1.11
C GLU A 399 -6.36 6.85 0.02
N VAL A 400 -6.32 6.35 -1.22
CA VAL A 400 -5.40 6.85 -2.26
C VAL A 400 -6.06 7.32 -3.56
N ASP A 401 -7.31 6.93 -3.79
CA ASP A 401 -8.09 7.28 -4.99
C ASP A 401 -9.41 7.96 -4.60
N ASN A 402 -10.28 8.20 -5.58
CA ASN A 402 -11.49 8.99 -5.41
C ASN A 402 -12.50 8.33 -4.47
N GLU A 403 -13.28 9.17 -3.78
CA GLU A 403 -14.39 8.71 -2.96
C GLU A 403 -15.74 8.98 -3.63
N VAL A 404 -16.75 8.18 -3.27
CA VAL A 404 -18.16 8.40 -3.61
C VAL A 404 -18.89 8.83 -2.35
N LEU A 405 -19.38 10.06 -2.35
CA LEU A 405 -20.04 10.71 -1.23
C LEU A 405 -21.55 10.72 -1.45
N VAL A 406 -22.27 10.05 -0.55
CA VAL A 406 -23.75 10.02 -0.54
C VAL A 406 -24.27 10.71 0.72
N PRO A 407 -25.09 11.77 0.62
CA PRO A 407 -25.62 12.47 1.80
C PRO A 407 -26.33 11.54 2.78
N ALA A 408 -25.93 11.56 4.05
CA ALA A 408 -26.52 10.74 5.11
C ALA A 408 -27.77 11.42 5.71
N THR A 409 -28.81 11.53 4.89
CA THR A 409 -30.12 12.07 5.27
C THR A 409 -30.97 11.04 6.03
N ALA A 410 -32.12 11.47 6.58
CA ALA A 410 -33.05 10.59 7.30
C ALA A 410 -33.63 9.45 6.43
N ASP A 411 -33.61 9.61 5.11
CA ASP A 411 -34.13 8.63 4.15
C ASP A 411 -33.02 7.78 3.51
N THR A 412 -31.74 8.05 3.83
CA THR A 412 -30.59 7.32 3.30
C THR A 412 -30.17 6.21 4.27
N TYR A 413 -30.42 4.95 3.90
CA TYR A 413 -30.05 3.79 4.71
C TYR A 413 -29.02 2.93 3.99
N VAL A 414 -27.77 2.99 4.49
CA VAL A 414 -26.66 2.14 4.03
C VAL A 414 -26.02 1.48 5.25
N ARG A 415 -25.76 0.18 5.13
CA ARG A 415 -24.93 -0.53 6.10
C ARG A 415 -23.47 -0.46 5.65
N LEU A 416 -22.58 -0.05 6.55
CA LEU A 416 -21.14 -0.04 6.25
C LEU A 416 -20.65 -1.46 5.94
N GLY A 417 -19.79 -1.55 4.94
CA GLY A 417 -19.30 -2.78 4.35
C GLY A 417 -20.25 -3.46 3.37
N ASP A 418 -21.42 -2.89 3.08
CA ASP A 418 -22.32 -3.36 2.04
C ASP A 418 -22.16 -2.57 0.73
N PHE A 419 -22.56 -3.24 -0.36
CA PHE A 419 -22.65 -2.61 -1.67
C PHE A 419 -24.04 -2.01 -1.88
N ALA A 420 -24.09 -0.85 -2.52
CA ALA A 420 -25.32 -0.32 -3.09
C ALA A 420 -25.08 0.29 -4.47
N GLN A 421 -26.16 0.48 -5.23
CA GLN A 421 -26.11 1.21 -6.50
C GLN A 421 -26.24 2.71 -6.23
N VAL A 422 -25.35 3.50 -6.81
CA VAL A 422 -25.32 4.96 -6.64
C VAL A 422 -25.33 5.60 -8.02
N GLU A 423 -26.32 6.46 -8.27
CA GLU A 423 -26.34 7.36 -9.43
C GLU A 423 -25.47 8.58 -9.09
N ILE A 424 -24.44 8.83 -9.89
CA ILE A 424 -23.57 10.00 -9.73
C ILE A 424 -24.32 11.24 -10.23
N THR A 425 -24.42 12.25 -9.39
CA THR A 425 -25.15 13.50 -9.70
C THR A 425 -24.21 14.69 -9.87
N GLU A 426 -23.02 14.63 -9.27
CA GLU A 426 -22.02 15.70 -9.30
C GLU A 426 -20.63 15.08 -9.15
N ALA A 427 -19.60 15.81 -9.59
CA ALA A 427 -18.21 15.39 -9.58
C ALA A 427 -17.30 16.58 -9.24
N SER A 428 -16.22 16.30 -8.53
CA SER A 428 -15.05 17.18 -8.41
C SER A 428 -13.83 16.53 -9.07
N ASP A 429 -12.67 17.17 -8.95
CA ASP A 429 -11.38 16.69 -9.40
C ASP A 429 -11.03 15.31 -8.81
N PHE A 430 -11.36 15.08 -7.54
CA PHE A 430 -11.00 13.85 -6.83
C PHE A 430 -12.17 13.11 -6.16
N ASP A 431 -13.39 13.63 -6.19
CA ASP A 431 -14.54 12.96 -5.57
C ASP A 431 -15.76 12.92 -6.48
N LEU A 432 -16.65 11.96 -6.22
CA LEU A 432 -17.95 11.84 -6.85
C LEU A 432 -19.04 12.01 -5.80
N TYR A 433 -20.13 12.64 -6.19
CA TYR A 433 -21.30 12.83 -5.34
C TYR A 433 -22.50 12.16 -5.98
N GLY A 434 -23.32 11.49 -5.18
CA GLY A 434 -24.45 10.74 -5.72
C GLY A 434 -25.55 10.45 -4.73
N LYS A 435 -26.53 9.68 -5.20
CA LYS A 435 -27.69 9.21 -4.44
C LYS A 435 -27.92 7.72 -4.69
N LEU A 436 -28.47 7.03 -3.69
CA LEU A 436 -28.86 5.64 -3.81
C LEU A 436 -29.99 5.46 -4.84
N VAL A 437 -29.99 4.31 -5.52
CA VAL A 437 -30.99 3.94 -6.55
C VAL A 437 -31.73 2.66 -6.19
#